data_AF-G3RGJ7-F1
#
_entry.id   AF-G3RGJ7-F1
#
_cell.length_a   1.000
_cell.length_b   1.000
_cell.length_c   1.000
_cell.angle_alpha   90.00
_cell.angle_beta   90.00
_cell.angle_gamma   90.00
#
_symmetry.space_group_name_H-M   'P 1'
#
loop_
_entity.id
_entity.type
_entity.pdbx_description
1 polymer ?
#
loop_
_entity_poly.entity_id
_entity_poly.type
_entity_poly.pdbx_seq_one_letter_code
_entity_poly.pdbx_strand_id
1 'polypeptide(L)'
;MDLQNLKRVRDDLRFRGVKGTTGTQASFLQLFEGDDHKVEQLDKMVTEKAGFKRAFIITGQTYTRKVDIEVLSVLASLGASVHKICTDIRLLANLKEMEEPFEKQQIGSSAMPYKRNPMRSERCCSLARHLMTLVMDPLQTASVQWFERTLDDSANRRICLAEAFLTADTILNTLQNISEGLVVYPKVIERRIRQELPFMATENIIMAMVKAGGSRQDCHEKIRVLSQQAASVVKQEGGDNDLIERIQADAYFSPIHSQLDHLLDPSSFTGRASQQVQRFLEEEVYPLLKPYESAMKVKAELCL
;
A
#
# COMPACT_ATOMS: atom_id res chain seq x y z
N MET A 1 9.15 -2.46 -1.04
CA MET A 1 8.91 -3.68 -1.85
C MET A 1 8.57 -3.37 -3.31
N ASP A 2 7.47 -2.65 -3.62
CA ASP A 2 7.07 -2.41 -5.03
C ASP A 2 8.13 -1.65 -5.84
N LEU A 3 8.69 -0.56 -5.31
CA LEU A 3 9.77 0.20 -5.98
C LEU A 3 10.98 -0.69 -6.34
N GLN A 4 11.36 -1.63 -5.47
CA GLN A 4 12.47 -2.55 -5.72
C GLN A 4 12.12 -3.54 -6.82
N ASN A 5 10.89 -4.05 -6.84
CA ASN A 5 10.39 -4.94 -7.90
C ASN A 5 10.36 -4.25 -9.25
N LEU A 6 9.83 -3.02 -9.32
CA LEU A 6 9.80 -2.23 -10.56
C LEU A 6 11.21 -1.93 -11.04
N LYS A 7 12.12 -1.54 -10.14
CA LYS A 7 13.53 -1.29 -10.47
C LYS A 7 14.21 -2.54 -11.03
N ARG A 8 14.04 -3.69 -10.37
CA ARG A 8 14.59 -4.98 -10.81
C ARG A 8 14.09 -5.33 -12.21
N VAL A 9 12.77 -5.33 -12.42
CA VAL A 9 12.18 -5.65 -13.73
C VAL A 9 12.69 -4.70 -14.82
N ARG A 10 12.79 -3.40 -14.53
CA ARG A 10 13.32 -2.41 -15.48
C ARG A 10 14.78 -2.67 -15.83
N ASP A 11 15.61 -2.94 -14.84
CA ASP A 11 17.07 -3.09 -15.02
C ASP A 11 17.43 -4.43 -15.68
N ASP A 12 16.63 -5.47 -15.45
CA ASP A 12 16.81 -6.81 -16.02
C ASP A 12 16.16 -6.96 -17.41
N LEU A 13 15.37 -5.98 -17.87
CA LEU A 13 14.66 -6.04 -19.15
C LEU A 13 15.65 -6.12 -20.32
N ARG A 14 15.45 -7.11 -21.20
CA ARG A 14 16.32 -7.37 -22.35
C ARG A 14 15.62 -7.04 -23.67
N PHE A 15 16.41 -6.59 -24.63
CA PHE A 15 15.95 -6.35 -25.99
C PHE A 15 15.79 -7.66 -26.77
N ARG A 16 14.80 -7.77 -27.67
CA ARG A 16 14.72 -8.92 -28.58
C ARG A 16 15.91 -8.95 -29.54
N GLY A 17 16.24 -7.79 -30.10
CA GLY A 17 17.24 -7.66 -31.14
C GLY A 17 16.77 -8.19 -32.50
N VAL A 18 17.73 -8.51 -33.36
CA VAL A 18 17.54 -8.98 -34.74
C VAL A 18 17.67 -10.50 -34.79
N LYS A 19 16.54 -11.20 -34.82
CA LYS A 19 16.48 -12.67 -34.67
C LYS A 19 15.86 -13.43 -35.85
N GLY A 20 15.33 -12.72 -36.84
CA GLY A 20 14.59 -13.33 -37.96
C GLY A 20 13.22 -13.88 -37.55
N THR A 21 12.62 -14.69 -38.42
CA THR A 21 11.25 -15.20 -38.28
C THR A 21 11.09 -16.28 -37.22
N THR A 22 12.10 -17.12 -37.01
CA THR A 22 12.07 -18.26 -36.07
C THR A 22 13.22 -18.24 -35.05
N GLY A 23 13.93 -17.11 -34.93
CA GLY A 23 14.98 -16.94 -33.92
C GLY A 23 16.39 -17.30 -34.38
N THR A 24 16.54 -17.91 -35.56
CA THR A 24 17.81 -18.46 -36.06
C THR A 24 18.68 -17.46 -36.80
N GLN A 25 18.20 -16.24 -37.06
CA GLN A 25 18.91 -15.21 -37.82
C GLN A 25 19.30 -15.60 -39.26
N ALA A 26 18.75 -16.69 -39.81
CA ALA A 26 19.16 -17.25 -41.11
C ALA A 26 19.14 -16.23 -42.26
N SER A 27 18.13 -15.35 -42.32
CA SER A 27 18.06 -14.30 -43.34
C SER A 27 19.23 -13.31 -43.25
N PHE A 28 19.67 -12.96 -42.04
CA PHE A 28 20.79 -12.05 -41.82
C PHE A 28 22.12 -12.74 -42.11
N LEU A 29 22.25 -14.03 -41.76
CA LEU A 29 23.43 -14.82 -42.09
C LEU A 29 23.62 -14.94 -43.62
N GLN A 30 22.53 -15.15 -44.36
CA GLN A 30 22.56 -15.16 -45.83
C GLN A 30 22.94 -13.80 -46.41
N LEU A 31 22.40 -12.70 -45.85
CA LEU A 31 22.76 -11.34 -46.28
C LEU A 31 24.24 -11.01 -46.06
N PHE A 32 24.87 -11.60 -45.05
CA PHE A 32 26.29 -11.45 -44.78
C PHE A 32 27.14 -12.63 -45.28
N GLU A 33 26.65 -13.39 -46.27
CA GLU A 33 27.40 -14.45 -46.96
C GLU A 33 28.01 -15.50 -46.01
N GLY A 34 27.32 -15.81 -44.91
CA GLY A 34 27.76 -16.80 -43.92
C GLY A 34 28.68 -16.26 -42.83
N ASP A 35 28.85 -14.93 -42.72
CA ASP A 35 29.65 -14.31 -41.66
C ASP A 35 28.86 -14.17 -40.35
N ASP A 36 28.99 -15.15 -39.46
CA ASP A 36 28.37 -15.14 -38.11
C ASP A 36 28.74 -13.89 -37.30
N HIS A 37 29.98 -13.41 -37.43
CA HIS A 37 30.45 -12.27 -36.66
C HIS A 37 29.71 -10.99 -37.03
N LYS A 38 29.42 -10.77 -38.31
CA LYS A 38 28.60 -9.62 -38.76
C LYS A 38 27.16 -9.71 -38.28
N VAL A 39 26.58 -10.91 -38.18
CA VAL A 39 25.24 -11.11 -37.63
C VAL A 39 25.21 -10.73 -36.14
N GLU A 40 26.19 -11.19 -35.36
CA GLU A 40 26.32 -10.83 -33.95
C GLU A 40 26.56 -9.33 -33.75
N GLN A 41 27.41 -8.72 -34.58
CA GLN A 41 27.64 -7.28 -34.56
C GLN A 41 26.36 -6.49 -34.88
N LEU A 42 25.59 -6.90 -35.90
CA LEU A 42 24.32 -6.26 -36.23
C LEU A 42 23.36 -6.26 -35.03
N ASP A 43 23.19 -7.41 -34.38
CA ASP A 43 22.31 -7.56 -33.22
C ASP A 43 22.76 -6.68 -32.04
N LYS A 44 24.07 -6.65 -31.77
CA LYS A 44 24.66 -5.80 -30.74
C LYS A 44 24.47 -4.31 -31.05
N MET A 45 24.77 -3.89 -32.28
CA MET A 45 24.67 -2.49 -32.69
C MET A 45 23.25 -1.96 -32.59
N VAL A 46 22.23 -2.71 -33.01
CA VAL A 46 20.84 -2.23 -32.88
C VAL A 46 20.36 -2.23 -31.43
N THR A 47 20.87 -3.15 -30.60
CA THR A 47 20.57 -3.20 -29.17
C THR A 47 21.09 -1.97 -28.45
N GLU A 48 22.35 -1.58 -28.74
CA GLU A 48 22.96 -0.36 -28.21
C GLU A 48 22.23 0.90 -28.71
N LYS A 49 21.88 0.95 -30.01
CA LYS A 49 21.10 2.06 -30.59
C LYS A 49 19.72 2.21 -29.94
N ALA A 50 19.09 1.11 -29.52
CA ALA A 50 17.83 1.12 -28.79
C ALA A 50 17.98 1.47 -27.30
N GLY A 51 19.20 1.68 -26.80
CA GLY A 51 19.47 2.04 -25.40
C GLY A 51 19.41 0.87 -24.42
N PHE A 52 19.42 -0.38 -24.91
CA PHE A 52 19.45 -1.56 -24.07
C PHE A 52 20.88 -2.03 -23.80
N LYS A 53 21.14 -2.43 -22.56
CA LYS A 53 22.44 -3.01 -22.18
C LYS A 53 22.65 -4.42 -22.72
N ARG A 54 21.56 -5.17 -22.95
CA ARG A 54 21.61 -6.59 -23.30
C ARG A 54 20.41 -7.00 -24.15
N ALA A 55 20.65 -7.91 -25.09
CA ALA A 55 19.62 -8.61 -25.84
C ALA A 55 19.45 -10.05 -25.38
N PHE A 56 18.34 -10.68 -25.76
CA PHE A 56 18.20 -12.13 -25.68
C PHE A 56 19.14 -12.80 -26.67
N ILE A 57 19.77 -13.90 -26.24
CA ILE A 57 20.49 -14.82 -27.15
C ILE A 57 19.47 -15.76 -27.79
N ILE A 58 18.64 -16.40 -26.96
CA ILE A 58 17.63 -17.37 -27.38
C ILE A 58 16.26 -16.71 -27.46
N THR A 59 15.66 -16.77 -28.65
CA THR A 59 14.27 -16.40 -28.92
C THR A 59 13.69 -17.36 -29.95
N GLY A 60 12.37 -17.53 -29.99
CA GLY A 60 11.68 -17.95 -31.20
C GLY A 60 11.46 -16.76 -32.13
N GLN A 61 10.24 -16.61 -32.66
CA GLN A 61 9.87 -15.41 -33.41
C GLN A 61 9.82 -14.15 -32.53
N THR A 62 9.51 -14.29 -31.25
CA THR A 62 9.28 -13.17 -30.32
C THR A 62 10.20 -13.26 -29.11
N TYR A 63 10.31 -12.16 -28.34
CA TYR A 63 10.78 -12.29 -26.98
C TYR A 63 9.77 -13.13 -26.19
N THR A 64 10.23 -13.90 -25.20
CA THR A 64 9.33 -14.79 -24.42
C THR A 64 8.24 -14.01 -23.71
N ARG A 65 6.98 -14.43 -23.86
CA ARG A 65 5.82 -13.79 -23.19
C ARG A 65 5.84 -13.95 -21.67
N LYS A 66 6.76 -14.75 -21.12
CA LYS A 66 7.05 -14.75 -19.69
C LYS A 66 7.52 -13.38 -19.17
N VAL A 67 8.16 -12.56 -20.02
CA VAL A 67 8.51 -11.17 -19.67
C VAL A 67 7.26 -10.35 -19.37
N ASP A 68 6.19 -10.52 -20.16
CA ASP A 68 4.93 -9.80 -19.94
C ASP A 68 4.30 -10.19 -18.59
N ILE A 69 4.43 -11.47 -18.17
CA ILE A 69 4.02 -11.93 -16.84
C ILE A 69 4.82 -11.20 -15.74
N GLU A 70 6.15 -11.15 -15.84
CA GLU A 70 6.99 -10.52 -14.81
C GLU A 70 6.66 -9.03 -14.64
N VAL A 71 6.41 -8.32 -15.74
CA VAL A 71 6.02 -6.90 -15.72
C VAL A 71 4.64 -6.72 -15.08
N LEU A 72 3.61 -7.43 -15.54
CA LEU A 72 2.26 -7.22 -15.03
C LEU A 72 2.08 -7.78 -13.61
N SER A 73 2.85 -8.77 -13.19
CA SER A 73 2.80 -9.29 -11.82
C SER A 73 3.26 -8.26 -10.79
N VAL A 74 4.33 -7.50 -11.10
CA VAL A 74 4.79 -6.44 -10.17
C VAL A 74 3.82 -5.26 -10.13
N LEU A 75 3.13 -4.96 -11.23
CA LEU A 75 2.08 -3.95 -11.26
C LEU A 75 0.82 -4.41 -10.51
N ALA A 76 0.43 -5.68 -10.64
CA ALA A 76 -0.68 -6.25 -9.88
C ALA A 76 -0.40 -6.22 -8.37
N SER A 77 0.83 -6.56 -7.95
CA SER A 77 1.28 -6.42 -6.56
C SER A 77 1.17 -4.98 -6.06
N LEU A 78 1.61 -4.00 -6.85
CA LEU A 78 1.42 -2.58 -6.54
C LEU A 78 -0.07 -2.23 -6.38
N GLY A 79 -0.94 -2.77 -7.23
CA GLY A 79 -2.38 -2.65 -7.11
C GLY A 79 -2.89 -3.10 -5.74
N ALA A 80 -2.42 -4.23 -5.22
CA ALA A 80 -2.79 -4.69 -3.88
C ALA A 80 -2.32 -3.71 -2.78
N SER A 81 -1.08 -3.23 -2.86
CA SER A 81 -0.52 -2.23 -1.93
C SER A 81 -1.38 -0.95 -1.89
N VAL A 82 -1.66 -0.37 -3.06
CA VAL A 82 -2.45 0.86 -3.19
C VAL A 82 -3.88 0.63 -2.71
N HIS A 83 -4.51 -0.49 -3.09
CA HIS A 83 -5.88 -0.78 -2.66
C HIS A 83 -5.97 -0.89 -1.13
N LYS A 84 -4.98 -1.50 -0.46
CA LYS A 84 -4.96 -1.62 1.00
C LYS A 84 -4.78 -0.26 1.68
N ILE A 85 -3.82 0.55 1.23
CA ILE A 85 -3.55 1.90 1.77
C ILE A 85 -4.81 2.77 1.65
N CYS A 86 -5.42 2.82 0.47
CA CYS A 86 -6.61 3.66 0.25
C CYS A 86 -7.85 3.13 0.98
N THR A 87 -7.98 1.82 1.21
CA THR A 87 -9.02 1.28 2.09
C THR A 87 -8.85 1.79 3.52
N ASP A 88 -7.64 1.77 4.08
CA ASP A 88 -7.39 2.29 5.43
C ASP A 88 -7.74 3.77 5.53
N ILE A 89 -7.35 4.59 4.54
CA ILE A 89 -7.71 6.02 4.50
C ILE A 89 -9.24 6.21 4.50
N ARG A 90 -9.97 5.39 3.74
CA ARG A 90 -11.45 5.44 3.71
C ARG A 90 -12.07 5.07 5.06
N LEU A 91 -11.49 4.10 5.77
CA LEU A 91 -11.92 3.74 7.13
C LEU A 91 -11.61 4.87 8.12
N LEU A 92 -10.41 5.46 8.07
CA LEU A 92 -10.03 6.59 8.92
C LEU A 92 -10.91 7.82 8.66
N ALA A 93 -11.37 8.04 7.43
CA ALA A 93 -12.33 9.08 7.08
C ALA A 93 -13.70 8.82 7.72
N ASN A 94 -14.18 7.57 7.73
CA ASN A 94 -15.40 7.21 8.48
C ASN A 94 -15.25 7.54 9.97
N LEU A 95 -14.08 7.19 10.54
CA LEU A 95 -13.70 7.46 11.92
C LEU A 95 -13.42 8.95 12.22
N LYS A 96 -13.31 9.80 11.19
CA LYS A 96 -12.98 11.24 11.26
C LYS A 96 -11.62 11.52 11.88
N GLU A 97 -10.70 10.57 11.81
CA GLU A 97 -9.34 10.72 12.32
C GLU A 97 -8.40 11.31 11.27
N MET A 98 -8.69 11.01 10.01
CA MET A 98 -7.91 11.47 8.87
C MET A 98 -8.82 11.62 7.64
N GLU A 99 -8.59 12.65 6.84
CA GLU A 99 -9.29 12.88 5.57
C GLU A 99 -8.30 13.15 4.45
N GLU A 100 -8.68 12.75 3.23
CA GLU A 100 -7.95 13.11 2.01
C GLU A 100 -8.14 14.62 1.68
N PRO A 101 -7.23 15.24 0.91
CA PRO A 101 -7.36 16.64 0.52
C PRO A 101 -8.69 16.94 -0.18
N PHE A 102 -9.19 18.16 0.01
CA PHE A 102 -10.45 18.61 -0.53
C PHE A 102 -10.31 20.04 -1.07
N GLU A 103 -10.60 20.21 -2.36
CA GLU A 103 -10.44 21.52 -2.99
C GLU A 103 -11.49 22.50 -2.48
N LYS A 104 -11.15 23.80 -2.46
CA LYS A 104 -12.03 24.87 -1.98
C LYS A 104 -13.42 24.88 -2.65
N GLN A 105 -13.48 24.46 -3.92
CA GLN A 105 -14.71 24.42 -4.74
C GLN A 105 -15.26 23.01 -4.93
N GLN A 106 -14.66 21.99 -4.29
CA GLN A 106 -15.10 20.60 -4.46
C GLN A 106 -16.48 20.41 -3.85
N ILE A 107 -17.37 19.73 -4.58
CA ILE A 107 -18.71 19.34 -4.10
C ILE A 107 -18.65 17.86 -3.73
N GLY A 108 -18.79 17.54 -2.44
CA GLY A 108 -18.73 16.15 -1.96
C GLY A 108 -20.00 15.34 -2.23
N SER A 109 -21.17 15.98 -2.28
CA SER A 109 -22.45 15.37 -2.62
C SER A 109 -23.39 16.41 -3.23
N SER A 110 -24.16 16.02 -4.25
CA SER A 110 -25.17 16.88 -4.88
C SER A 110 -26.35 17.22 -3.96
N ALA A 111 -26.58 16.45 -2.88
CA ALA A 111 -27.74 16.60 -2.00
C ALA A 111 -27.39 16.87 -0.52
N MET A 112 -26.16 16.54 -0.08
CA MET A 112 -25.76 16.65 1.33
C MET A 112 -24.57 17.62 1.47
N PRO A 113 -24.80 18.90 1.80
CA PRO A 113 -23.74 19.92 1.82
C PRO A 113 -22.67 19.69 2.89
N TYR A 114 -22.95 18.90 3.93
CA TYR A 114 -22.00 18.54 4.99
C TYR A 114 -21.14 17.31 4.65
N LYS A 115 -21.41 16.61 3.54
CA LYS A 115 -20.80 15.31 3.24
C LYS A 115 -19.50 15.47 2.47
N ARG A 116 -18.38 15.08 3.09
CA ARG A 116 -17.06 14.93 2.47
C ARG A 116 -16.77 13.45 2.27
N ASN A 117 -16.57 13.02 1.01
CA ASN A 117 -16.31 11.62 0.66
C ASN A 117 -14.82 11.44 0.30
N PRO A 118 -14.22 10.29 0.66
CA PRO A 118 -12.85 9.94 0.26
C PRO A 118 -12.78 9.44 -1.20
N MET A 119 -13.25 10.27 -2.14
CA MET A 119 -13.47 9.88 -3.54
C MET A 119 -12.17 9.58 -4.30
N ARG A 120 -11.06 10.26 -3.98
CA ARG A 120 -9.75 10.02 -4.59
C ARG A 120 -9.26 8.64 -4.18
N SER A 121 -9.37 8.33 -2.88
CA SER A 121 -9.03 7.02 -2.33
C SER A 121 -9.91 5.91 -2.88
N GLU A 122 -11.22 6.15 -3.05
CA GLU A 122 -12.15 5.21 -3.69
C GLU A 122 -11.79 4.94 -5.15
N ARG A 123 -11.40 5.98 -5.91
CA ARG A 123 -10.90 5.86 -7.29
C ARG A 123 -9.62 5.04 -7.36
N CYS A 124 -8.66 5.29 -6.45
CA CYS A 124 -7.46 4.46 -6.31
C CYS A 124 -7.81 2.98 -6.08
N CYS A 125 -8.69 2.66 -5.13
CA CYS A 125 -9.12 1.27 -4.89
C CYS A 125 -9.77 0.65 -6.14
N SER A 126 -10.60 1.41 -6.86
CA SER A 126 -11.30 0.92 -8.05
C SER A 126 -10.33 0.55 -9.18
N LEU A 127 -9.43 1.47 -9.52
CA LEU A 127 -8.43 1.28 -10.57
C LEU A 127 -7.38 0.23 -10.18
N ALA A 128 -6.93 0.24 -8.92
CA ALA A 128 -6.00 -0.76 -8.42
C ALA A 128 -6.58 -2.19 -8.49
N ARG A 129 -7.91 -2.35 -8.36
CA ARG A 129 -8.57 -3.63 -8.57
C ARG A 129 -8.45 -4.12 -10.01
N HIS A 130 -8.65 -3.23 -11.00
CA HIS A 130 -8.44 -3.57 -12.42
C HIS A 130 -6.99 -4.00 -12.67
N LEU A 131 -6.03 -3.26 -12.09
CA LEU A 131 -4.60 -3.57 -12.21
C LEU A 131 -4.26 -4.97 -11.67
N MET A 132 -4.89 -5.39 -10.57
CA MET A 132 -4.76 -6.76 -10.05
C MET A 132 -5.37 -7.79 -10.99
N THR A 133 -6.54 -7.51 -11.58
CA THR A 133 -7.25 -8.42 -12.49
C THR A 133 -6.46 -8.69 -13.78
N LEU A 134 -5.79 -7.68 -14.34
CA LEU A 134 -5.05 -7.79 -15.60
C LEU A 134 -3.90 -8.80 -15.58
N VAL A 135 -3.42 -9.27 -14.42
CA VAL A 135 -2.32 -10.25 -14.35
C VAL A 135 -2.66 -11.59 -15.02
N MET A 136 -3.95 -11.93 -15.12
CA MET A 136 -4.39 -13.18 -15.72
C MET A 136 -4.19 -13.21 -17.24
N ASP A 137 -4.18 -12.05 -17.89
CA ASP A 137 -3.97 -11.94 -19.33
C ASP A 137 -2.62 -12.49 -19.79
N PRO A 138 -1.47 -12.01 -19.29
CA PRO A 138 -0.16 -12.53 -19.69
C PRO A 138 0.08 -13.95 -19.16
N LEU A 139 -0.51 -14.32 -18.01
CA LEU A 139 -0.41 -15.69 -17.47
C LEU A 139 -1.02 -16.72 -18.43
N GLN A 140 -2.25 -16.45 -18.90
CA GLN A 140 -2.94 -17.30 -19.86
C GLN A 140 -2.28 -17.22 -21.25
N THR A 141 -1.92 -16.01 -21.69
CA THR A 141 -1.29 -15.81 -23.00
C THR A 141 0.02 -16.58 -23.14
N ALA A 142 0.90 -16.53 -22.12
CA ALA A 142 2.19 -17.19 -22.23
C ALA A 142 2.11 -18.72 -22.13
N SER A 143 1.10 -19.27 -21.44
CA SER A 143 0.98 -20.71 -21.21
C SER A 143 0.57 -21.49 -22.47
N VAL A 144 -0.06 -20.82 -23.44
CA VAL A 144 -0.57 -21.42 -24.68
C VAL A 144 0.21 -20.97 -25.93
N GLN A 145 1.37 -20.33 -25.77
CA GLN A 145 2.25 -20.03 -26.90
C GLN A 145 2.83 -21.32 -27.48
N TRP A 146 2.44 -21.68 -28.71
CA TRP A 146 2.93 -22.91 -29.34
C TRP A 146 4.23 -22.67 -30.11
N PHE A 147 5.21 -23.55 -29.85
CA PHE A 147 6.53 -23.58 -30.51
C PHE A 147 7.19 -22.20 -30.59
N GLU A 148 7.59 -21.74 -31.79
CA GLU A 148 8.32 -20.48 -31.94
C GLU A 148 7.48 -19.24 -31.68
N ARG A 149 6.13 -19.31 -31.84
CA ARG A 149 5.13 -18.26 -31.59
C ARG A 149 3.74 -18.55 -32.23
N THR A 150 2.63 -18.23 -31.54
CA THR A 150 1.24 -18.14 -32.07
C THR A 150 0.62 -16.75 -31.91
N LEU A 151 -0.28 -16.30 -32.81
CA LEU A 151 -0.74 -14.88 -32.96
C LEU A 151 -1.87 -14.42 -32.02
N ASP A 152 -2.39 -15.33 -31.21
CA ASP A 152 -3.42 -15.09 -30.21
C ASP A 152 -2.99 -14.09 -29.11
N ASP A 153 -1.69 -13.97 -28.81
CA ASP A 153 -1.13 -12.95 -27.92
C ASP A 153 -1.27 -11.50 -28.44
N SER A 154 -1.41 -11.29 -29.75
CA SER A 154 -1.31 -9.95 -30.36
C SER A 154 -2.44 -9.03 -29.91
N ALA A 155 -3.68 -9.51 -29.96
CA ALA A 155 -4.85 -8.71 -29.60
C ALA A 155 -4.88 -8.43 -28.09
N ASN A 156 -4.65 -9.46 -27.26
CA ASN A 156 -4.63 -9.35 -25.82
C ASN A 156 -3.58 -8.34 -25.34
N ARG A 157 -2.34 -8.45 -25.82
CA ARG A 157 -1.22 -7.55 -25.43
C ARG A 157 -1.41 -6.09 -25.82
N ARG A 158 -2.25 -5.79 -26.81
CA ARG A 158 -2.59 -4.39 -27.18
C ARG A 158 -3.47 -3.72 -26.12
N ILE A 159 -4.21 -4.51 -25.37
CA ILE A 159 -5.11 -4.06 -24.31
C ILE A 159 -4.34 -4.07 -22.98
N CYS A 160 -3.96 -5.27 -22.53
CA CYS A 160 -3.54 -5.47 -21.14
C CYS A 160 -2.24 -4.75 -20.77
N LEU A 161 -1.27 -4.66 -21.69
CA LEU A 161 -0.01 -3.98 -21.41
C LEU A 161 -0.22 -2.47 -21.25
N ALA A 162 -0.93 -1.85 -22.18
CA ALA A 162 -1.17 -0.41 -22.14
C ALA A 162 -2.07 -0.02 -20.96
N GLU A 163 -3.17 -0.74 -20.75
CA GLU A 163 -4.09 -0.49 -19.65
C GLU A 163 -3.40 -0.67 -18.28
N ALA A 164 -2.53 -1.67 -18.12
CA ALA A 164 -1.81 -1.86 -16.86
C ALA A 164 -0.92 -0.66 -16.52
N PHE A 165 -0.13 -0.16 -17.48
CA PHE A 165 0.73 1.01 -17.24
C PHE A 165 -0.07 2.29 -17.03
N LEU A 166 -1.12 2.55 -17.81
CA LEU A 166 -1.98 3.73 -17.65
C LEU A 166 -2.72 3.72 -16.31
N THR A 167 -3.17 2.54 -15.88
CA THR A 167 -3.82 2.35 -14.58
C THR A 167 -2.83 2.59 -13.45
N ALA A 168 -1.63 2.01 -13.53
CA ALA A 168 -0.56 2.21 -12.54
C ALA A 168 -0.14 3.68 -12.42
N ASP A 169 0.01 4.38 -13.54
CA ASP A 169 0.33 5.81 -13.60
C ASP A 169 -0.74 6.64 -12.88
N THR A 170 -2.02 6.42 -13.25
CA THR A 170 -3.16 7.14 -12.66
C THR A 170 -3.25 6.95 -11.14
N ILE A 171 -3.09 5.71 -10.65
CA ILE A 171 -3.19 5.45 -9.21
C ILE A 171 -2.00 6.02 -8.42
N LEU A 172 -0.80 6.05 -9.00
CA LEU A 172 0.39 6.63 -8.35
C LEU A 172 0.29 8.15 -8.28
N ASN A 173 -0.11 8.80 -9.37
CA ASN A 173 -0.36 10.24 -9.38
C ASN A 173 -1.47 10.63 -8.38
N THR A 174 -2.59 9.89 -8.38
CA THR A 174 -3.69 10.15 -7.44
C THR A 174 -3.26 9.89 -5.99
N LEU A 175 -2.48 8.84 -5.72
CA LEU A 175 -2.01 8.53 -4.36
C LEU A 175 -1.00 9.56 -3.84
N GLN A 176 -0.12 10.07 -4.70
CA GLN A 176 0.79 11.17 -4.36
C GLN A 176 -0.03 12.43 -3.98
N ASN A 177 -1.02 12.79 -4.80
CA ASN A 177 -1.90 13.92 -4.50
C ASN A 177 -2.61 13.77 -3.14
N ILE A 178 -3.13 12.57 -2.83
CA ILE A 178 -3.74 12.27 -1.53
C ILE A 178 -2.72 12.47 -0.39
N SER A 179 -1.54 11.88 -0.53
CA SER A 179 -0.52 11.83 0.53
C SER A 179 0.07 13.20 0.85
N GLU A 180 0.17 14.08 -0.14
CA GLU A 180 0.65 15.46 0.04
C GLU A 180 -0.34 16.35 0.82
N GLY A 181 -1.61 15.97 0.88
CA GLY A 181 -2.68 16.78 1.45
C GLY A 181 -3.49 16.10 2.54
N LEU A 182 -2.97 15.03 3.16
CA LEU A 182 -3.64 14.35 4.28
C LEU A 182 -3.89 15.33 5.44
N VAL A 183 -5.13 15.36 5.92
CA VAL A 183 -5.53 16.15 7.08
C VAL A 183 -5.76 15.21 8.25
N VAL A 184 -5.10 15.45 9.38
CA VAL A 184 -5.22 14.63 10.60
C VAL A 184 -5.98 15.42 11.66
N TYR A 185 -6.84 14.74 12.43
CA TYR A 185 -7.66 15.34 13.49
C TYR A 185 -7.28 14.78 14.88
N PRO A 186 -6.23 15.29 15.54
CA PRO A 186 -5.75 14.77 16.82
C PRO A 186 -6.84 14.72 17.91
N LYS A 187 -7.74 15.70 17.97
CA LYS A 187 -8.81 15.74 18.97
C LYS A 187 -9.85 14.63 18.81
N VAL A 188 -10.10 14.17 17.58
CA VAL A 188 -10.96 13.01 17.33
C VAL A 188 -10.26 11.73 17.76
N ILE A 189 -8.97 11.60 17.44
CA ILE A 189 -8.13 10.47 17.85
C ILE A 189 -8.08 10.38 19.38
N GLU A 190 -7.75 11.48 20.06
CA GLU A 190 -7.74 11.57 21.53
C GLU A 190 -9.11 11.21 22.15
N ARG A 191 -10.22 11.64 21.54
CA ARG A 191 -11.57 11.28 22.00
C ARG A 191 -11.81 9.77 21.89
N ARG A 192 -11.49 9.16 20.74
CA ARG A 192 -11.68 7.72 20.54
C ARG A 192 -10.81 6.91 21.48
N ILE A 193 -9.55 7.31 21.66
CA ILE A 193 -8.64 6.68 22.63
C ILE A 193 -9.26 6.70 24.03
N ARG A 194 -9.80 7.84 24.49
CA ARG A 194 -10.45 7.92 25.82
C ARG A 194 -11.65 6.98 25.98
N GLN A 195 -12.37 6.67 24.90
CA GLN A 195 -13.51 5.75 24.96
C GLN A 195 -13.07 4.27 25.06
N GLU A 196 -11.89 3.90 24.56
CA GLU A 196 -11.46 2.50 24.47
C GLU A 196 -10.32 2.15 25.45
N LEU A 197 -9.44 3.11 25.74
CA LEU A 197 -8.27 2.91 26.60
C LEU A 197 -8.61 2.41 28.02
N PRO A 198 -9.72 2.83 28.67
CA PRO A 198 -10.10 2.27 29.96
C PRO A 198 -10.20 0.74 29.96
N PHE A 199 -10.72 0.13 28.89
CA PHE A 199 -10.82 -1.33 28.80
C PHE A 199 -9.44 -1.99 28.59
N MET A 200 -8.56 -1.36 27.81
CA MET A 200 -7.21 -1.87 27.56
C MET A 200 -6.26 -1.68 28.76
N ALA A 201 -6.50 -0.68 29.60
CA ALA A 201 -5.66 -0.33 30.75
C ALA A 201 -5.92 -1.18 32.00
N THR A 202 -6.82 -2.17 31.95
CA THR A 202 -7.22 -2.97 33.10
C THR A 202 -6.05 -3.65 33.80
N GLU A 203 -5.07 -4.20 33.06
CA GLU A 203 -3.87 -4.79 33.67
C GLU A 203 -3.01 -3.74 34.39
N ASN A 204 -2.83 -2.55 33.81
CA ASN A 204 -2.06 -1.45 34.44
C ASN A 204 -2.70 -1.03 35.78
N ILE A 205 -4.03 -0.95 35.82
CA ILE A 205 -4.80 -0.62 37.02
C ILE A 205 -4.63 -1.72 38.08
N ILE A 206 -4.69 -3.00 37.69
CA ILE A 206 -4.45 -4.13 38.60
C ILE A 206 -3.03 -4.07 39.17
N MET A 207 -2.02 -3.83 38.33
CA MET A 207 -0.63 -3.72 38.76
C MET A 207 -0.44 -2.57 39.76
N ALA A 208 -1.08 -1.42 39.53
CA ALA A 208 -1.05 -0.30 40.45
C ALA A 208 -1.69 -0.64 41.81
N MET A 209 -2.84 -1.32 41.81
CA MET A 209 -3.50 -1.78 43.04
C MET A 209 -2.66 -2.79 43.81
N VAL A 210 -2.02 -3.75 43.14
CA VAL A 210 -1.11 -4.72 43.77
C VAL A 210 0.09 -4.01 44.40
N LYS A 211 0.67 -3.04 43.69
CA LYS A 211 1.79 -2.23 44.21
C LYS A 211 1.39 -1.41 45.43
N ALA A 212 0.13 -0.99 45.53
CA ALA A 212 -0.44 -0.33 46.69
C ALA A 212 -0.81 -1.29 47.85
N GLY A 213 -0.51 -2.58 47.72
CA GLY A 213 -0.75 -3.61 48.74
C GLY A 213 -2.07 -4.38 48.59
N GLY A 214 -2.80 -4.17 47.49
CA GLY A 214 -4.05 -4.87 47.19
C GLY A 214 -3.87 -6.30 46.68
N SER A 215 -4.91 -7.12 46.84
CA SER A 215 -4.97 -8.48 46.28
C SER A 215 -5.25 -8.44 44.77
N ARG A 216 -4.41 -9.11 43.98
CA ARG A 216 -4.58 -9.20 42.51
C ARG A 216 -5.92 -9.83 42.14
N GLN A 217 -6.31 -10.89 42.84
CA GLN A 217 -7.52 -11.66 42.54
C GLN A 217 -8.78 -10.82 42.79
N ASP A 218 -8.82 -10.11 43.92
CA ASP A 218 -9.95 -9.26 44.29
C ASP A 218 -10.06 -8.07 43.33
N CYS A 219 -8.92 -7.49 42.96
CA CYS A 219 -8.88 -6.35 42.03
C CYS A 219 -9.36 -6.74 40.64
N HIS A 220 -8.90 -7.89 40.14
CA HIS A 220 -9.32 -8.41 38.84
C HIS A 220 -10.83 -8.64 38.79
N GLU A 221 -11.40 -9.30 39.80
CA GLU A 221 -12.84 -9.59 39.80
C GLU A 221 -13.69 -8.31 39.88
N LYS A 222 -13.30 -7.34 40.72
CA LYS A 222 -13.98 -6.04 40.78
C LYS A 222 -13.92 -5.30 39.46
N ILE A 223 -12.75 -5.19 38.84
CA ILE A 223 -12.58 -4.53 37.54
C ILE A 223 -13.39 -5.24 36.45
N ARG A 224 -13.44 -6.58 36.47
CA ARG A 224 -14.25 -7.37 35.53
C ARG A 224 -15.73 -6.98 35.59
N VAL A 225 -16.29 -6.91 36.81
CA VAL A 225 -17.70 -6.53 37.01
C VAL A 225 -17.96 -5.10 36.54
N LEU A 226 -17.12 -4.14 36.93
CA LEU A 226 -17.27 -2.74 36.49
C LEU A 226 -17.13 -2.59 34.96
N SER A 227 -16.21 -3.34 34.35
CA SER A 227 -16.01 -3.33 32.90
C SER A 227 -17.21 -3.89 32.15
N GLN A 228 -17.87 -4.93 32.67
CA GLN A 228 -19.10 -5.47 32.08
C GLN A 228 -20.26 -4.47 32.17
N GLN A 229 -20.35 -3.73 33.28
CA GLN A 229 -21.35 -2.67 33.44
C GLN A 229 -21.12 -1.55 32.42
N ALA A 230 -19.89 -1.01 32.34
CA ALA A 230 -19.54 0.04 31.38
C ALA A 230 -19.74 -0.41 29.92
N ALA A 231 -19.37 -1.65 29.59
CA ALA A 231 -19.61 -2.22 28.26
C ALA A 231 -21.11 -2.36 27.95
N SER A 232 -21.95 -2.58 28.96
CA SER A 232 -23.41 -2.65 28.80
C SER A 232 -23.97 -1.25 28.55
N VAL A 233 -23.50 -0.22 29.24
CA VAL A 233 -23.85 1.19 28.96
C VAL A 233 -23.55 1.54 27.50
N VAL A 234 -22.34 1.22 27.03
CA VAL A 234 -21.95 1.51 25.63
C VAL A 234 -22.84 0.78 24.62
N LYS A 235 -23.11 -0.52 24.84
CA LYS A 235 -23.77 -1.38 23.83
C LYS A 235 -25.30 -1.38 23.91
N GLN A 236 -25.87 -1.33 25.11
CA GLN A 236 -27.31 -1.42 25.34
C GLN A 236 -27.97 -0.06 25.47
N GLU A 237 -27.25 0.94 25.99
CA GLU A 237 -27.81 2.26 26.30
C GLU A 237 -27.30 3.35 25.32
N GLY A 238 -26.20 3.09 24.60
CA GLY A 238 -25.60 4.05 23.67
C GLY A 238 -24.90 5.23 24.37
N GLY A 239 -24.51 5.05 25.64
CA GLY A 239 -23.74 6.03 26.41
C GLY A 239 -22.24 6.00 26.12
N ASP A 240 -21.51 6.99 26.64
CA ASP A 240 -20.05 6.98 26.66
C ASP A 240 -19.54 5.89 27.64
N ASN A 241 -18.29 5.46 27.46
CA ASN A 241 -17.65 4.53 28.39
C ASN A 241 -17.40 5.21 29.74
N ASP A 242 -18.08 4.72 30.78
CA ASP A 242 -18.05 5.27 32.14
C ASP A 242 -17.20 4.44 33.13
N LEU A 243 -16.30 3.58 32.64
CA LEU A 243 -15.49 2.70 33.49
C LEU A 243 -14.62 3.47 34.48
N ILE A 244 -14.06 4.61 34.09
CA ILE A 244 -13.16 5.39 34.96
C ILE A 244 -13.96 6.07 36.07
N GLU A 245 -15.14 6.59 35.75
CA GLU A 245 -16.08 7.16 36.69
C GLU A 245 -16.53 6.11 37.72
N ARG A 246 -16.80 4.87 37.27
CA ARG A 246 -17.11 3.74 38.17
C ARG A 246 -15.95 3.38 39.10
N ILE A 247 -14.72 3.37 38.58
CA ILE A 247 -13.50 3.12 39.38
C ILE A 247 -13.28 4.23 40.41
N GLN A 248 -13.51 5.50 40.04
CA GLN A 248 -13.45 6.64 40.95
C GLN A 248 -14.53 6.59 42.04
N ALA A 249 -15.71 6.07 41.72
CA ALA A 249 -16.82 5.93 42.67
C ALA A 249 -16.68 4.72 43.62
N ASP A 250 -16.00 3.64 43.22
CA ASP A 250 -15.77 2.48 44.08
C ASP A 250 -14.56 2.72 45.01
N ALA A 251 -14.85 2.84 46.32
CA ALA A 251 -13.87 3.09 47.36
C ALA A 251 -12.76 2.01 47.45
N TYR A 252 -12.96 0.81 46.88
CA TYR A 252 -11.91 -0.20 46.76
C TYR A 252 -10.68 0.33 46.00
N PHE A 253 -10.87 1.20 45.02
CA PHE A 253 -9.78 1.76 44.20
C PHE A 253 -9.20 3.07 44.75
N SER A 254 -9.60 3.50 45.95
CA SER A 254 -9.06 4.72 46.60
C SER A 254 -7.53 4.84 46.56
N PRO A 255 -6.74 3.75 46.74
CA PRO A 255 -5.28 3.83 46.71
C PRO A 255 -4.67 4.32 45.39
N ILE A 256 -5.41 4.20 44.28
CA ILE A 256 -4.92 4.56 42.93
C ILE A 256 -5.69 5.72 42.29
N HIS A 257 -6.69 6.30 42.95
CA HIS A 257 -7.51 7.39 42.37
C HIS A 257 -6.67 8.56 41.86
N SER A 258 -5.63 8.96 42.61
CA SER A 258 -4.71 10.04 42.21
C SER A 258 -3.76 9.67 41.07
N GLN A 259 -3.70 8.39 40.68
CA GLN A 259 -2.83 7.88 39.63
C GLN A 259 -3.56 7.63 38.31
N LEU A 260 -4.90 7.66 38.29
CA LEU A 260 -5.70 7.25 37.14
C LEU A 260 -5.36 8.02 35.87
N ASP A 261 -5.18 9.34 35.95
CA ASP A 261 -4.80 10.16 34.78
C ASP A 261 -3.46 9.71 34.18
N HIS A 262 -2.48 9.37 35.01
CA HIS A 262 -1.18 8.89 34.56
C HIS A 262 -1.24 7.45 34.03
N LEU A 263 -2.00 6.57 34.69
CA LEU A 263 -2.18 5.18 34.28
C LEU A 263 -2.92 5.06 32.93
N LEU A 264 -3.64 6.11 32.54
CA LEU A 264 -4.39 6.22 31.28
C LEU A 264 -3.71 7.15 30.27
N ASP A 265 -2.46 7.57 30.49
CA ASP A 265 -1.73 8.37 29.49
C ASP A 265 -1.48 7.52 28.23
N PRO A 266 -2.09 7.87 27.07
CA PRO A 266 -1.96 7.09 25.85
C PRO A 266 -0.51 6.94 25.38
N SER A 267 0.37 7.88 25.72
CA SER A 267 1.77 7.85 25.30
C SER A 267 2.48 6.56 25.76
N SER A 268 2.11 6.07 26.94
CA SER A 268 2.67 4.85 27.55
C SER A 268 2.18 3.55 26.91
N PHE A 269 1.10 3.58 26.13
CA PHE A 269 0.51 2.42 25.45
C PHE A 269 1.01 2.23 24.01
N THR A 270 1.89 3.10 23.52
CA THR A 270 2.41 3.04 22.14
C THR A 270 3.64 2.12 21.97
N GLY A 271 4.12 1.52 23.07
CA GLY A 271 5.25 0.59 23.05
C GLY A 271 6.49 1.19 22.37
N ARG A 272 6.90 0.60 21.24
CA ARG A 272 8.10 1.02 20.49
C ARG A 272 7.80 1.76 19.18
N ALA A 273 6.56 2.20 18.97
CA ALA A 273 6.08 2.69 17.67
C ALA A 273 6.99 3.79 17.07
N SER A 274 7.33 4.84 17.83
CA SER A 274 8.16 5.95 17.34
C SER A 274 9.59 5.52 16.97
N GLN A 275 10.21 4.64 17.77
CA GLN A 275 11.54 4.11 17.48
C GLN A 275 11.55 3.22 16.24
N GLN A 276 10.49 2.42 16.05
CA GLN A 276 10.33 1.58 14.86
C GLN A 276 10.20 2.44 13.60
N VAL A 277 9.42 3.53 13.65
CA VAL A 277 9.28 4.47 12.53
C VAL A 277 10.63 5.08 12.14
N GLN A 278 11.38 5.63 13.12
CA GLN A 278 12.68 6.24 12.83
C GLN A 278 13.64 5.25 12.17
N ARG A 279 13.78 4.06 12.77
CA ARG A 279 14.69 3.03 12.26
C ARG A 279 14.33 2.58 10.84
N PHE A 280 13.05 2.36 10.57
CA PHE A 280 12.56 1.96 9.25
C PHE A 280 12.82 3.03 8.20
N LEU A 281 12.56 4.31 8.51
CA LEU A 281 12.81 5.41 7.58
C LEU A 281 14.29 5.53 7.22
N GLU A 282 15.16 5.46 8.22
CA GLU A 282 16.62 5.62 8.06
C GLU A 282 17.26 4.42 7.34
N GLU A 283 16.95 3.19 7.77
CA GLU A 283 17.61 1.99 7.27
C GLU A 283 17.02 1.49 5.94
N GLU A 284 15.71 1.65 5.71
CA GLU A 284 15.03 0.99 4.57
C GLU A 284 14.42 1.96 3.55
N VAL A 285 13.93 3.14 3.96
CA VAL A 285 13.23 4.05 3.04
C VAL A 285 14.20 5.03 2.35
N TYR A 286 14.93 5.84 3.11
CA TYR A 286 15.79 6.89 2.53
C TYR A 286 16.84 6.37 1.54
N PRO A 287 17.50 5.21 1.76
CA PRO A 287 18.42 4.65 0.77
C PRO A 287 17.76 4.38 -0.59
N LEU A 288 16.49 3.95 -0.60
CA LEU A 288 15.75 3.67 -1.83
C LEU A 288 15.29 4.95 -2.55
N LEU A 289 15.08 6.05 -1.82
CA LEU A 289 14.66 7.34 -2.39
C LEU A 289 15.84 8.16 -2.94
N LYS A 290 17.06 7.91 -2.46
CA LYS A 290 18.26 8.68 -2.83
C LYS A 290 18.47 8.85 -4.35
N PRO A 291 18.26 7.82 -5.21
CA PRO A 291 18.40 7.98 -6.66
C PRO A 291 17.38 8.92 -7.31
N TYR A 292 16.29 9.26 -6.62
CA TYR A 292 15.17 10.05 -7.14
C TYR A 292 15.08 11.45 -6.51
N GLU A 293 16.08 11.87 -5.74
CA GLU A 293 16.08 13.14 -4.98
C GLU A 293 15.78 14.37 -5.85
N SER A 294 16.31 14.41 -7.09
CA SER A 294 16.07 15.50 -8.04
C SER A 294 14.63 15.61 -8.54
N ALA A 295 13.84 14.54 -8.44
CA ALA A 295 12.45 14.50 -8.91
C ALA A 295 11.42 14.74 -7.78
N MET A 296 11.85 14.84 -6.51
CA MET A 296 10.96 14.89 -5.34
C MET A 296 10.14 16.18 -5.17
N LYS A 297 10.42 17.23 -5.96
CA LYS A 297 9.74 18.53 -5.84
C LYS A 297 8.49 18.66 -6.70
N VAL A 298 8.24 17.70 -7.59
CA VAL A 298 7.07 17.71 -8.48
C VAL A 298 5.81 17.46 -7.66
N LYS A 299 4.80 18.30 -7.85
CA LYS A 299 3.47 18.17 -7.24
C LYS A 299 2.55 17.34 -8.12
N ALA A 300 1.72 16.52 -7.50
CA ALA A 300 0.70 15.75 -8.21
C ALA A 300 -0.60 16.54 -8.31
N GLU A 301 -0.94 16.98 -9.52
CA GLU A 301 -2.18 17.71 -9.81
C GLU A 301 -3.28 16.76 -10.27
N LEU A 302 -4.52 17.03 -9.85
CA LEU A 302 -5.71 16.33 -10.32
C LEU A 302 -6.65 17.33 -10.97
N CYS A 303 -7.12 17.00 -12.18
CA CYS A 303 -8.05 17.82 -12.94
C CYS A 303 -9.51 17.40 -12.77
N LEU A 304 -9.78 16.34 -12.00
CA LEU A 304 -11.09 15.69 -11.84
C LEU A 304 -11.29 14.97 -10.51
#